data_AF-A0A842LHC8-F1
#
_entry.id   AF-A0A842LHC8-F1
#
_cell.length_a   1.000
_cell.length_b   1.000
_cell.length_c   1.000
_cell.angle_alpha   90.00
_cell.angle_beta   90.00
_cell.angle_gamma   90.00
#
_symmetry.space_group_name_H-M   'P 1'
#
loop_
_entity.id
_entity.type
_entity.pdbx_description
1 polymer ?
#
loop_
_entity_poly.entity_id
_entity_poly.type
_entity_poly.pdbx_seq_one_letter_code
_entity_poly.pdbx_strand_id
1 'polypeptide(L)'
;MGHAKKEFIISEKERLLEEVPIVDEECDRDFIKAIIEMGGGDVQVCLQCGNCTGVCPVSLKTENKIRNIIKMCQMGLKEKVLSTPWVCATCHRCYEHCPAGMNPAELIVALRHIVVRELGPPPFVVSISNNVANLGQAIEISDKILDLRKKIGLNEKPFDERYRSKAIMDIRTIMRATGYDKLIGIDLGD
;
A
#
# COMPACT_ATOMS: atom_id res chain seq x y z
N MET A 1 -2.12 7.27 -21.43
CA MET A 1 -2.34 7.56 -20.00
C MET A 1 -3.36 6.58 -19.48
N GLY A 2 -2.91 5.53 -18.78
CA GLY A 2 -3.78 4.43 -18.33
C GLY A 2 -4.80 4.95 -17.32
N HIS A 3 -6.09 4.76 -17.61
CA HIS A 3 -7.14 4.99 -16.65
C HIS A 3 -7.01 3.91 -15.56
N ALA A 4 -6.49 4.29 -14.39
CA ALA A 4 -6.65 3.48 -13.19
C ALA A 4 -8.16 3.27 -12.99
N LYS A 5 -8.61 2.01 -12.91
CA LYS A 5 -10.01 1.68 -12.67
C LYS A 5 -10.49 2.47 -11.44
N LYS A 6 -11.64 3.14 -11.56
CA LYS A 6 -12.28 3.96 -10.51
C LYS A 6 -12.52 3.20 -9.19
N GLU A 7 -12.43 1.88 -9.21
CA GLU A 7 -12.52 1.01 -8.02
C GLU A 7 -11.46 1.29 -6.96
N PHE A 8 -10.27 1.77 -7.34
CA PHE A 8 -9.16 2.01 -6.40
C PHE A 8 -9.10 3.44 -5.83
N ILE A 9 -9.85 4.38 -6.41
CA ILE A 9 -9.84 5.79 -5.98
C ILE A 9 -11.29 6.21 -5.85
N ILE A 10 -11.82 6.08 -4.63
CA ILE A 10 -13.21 6.39 -4.30
C ILE A 10 -13.53 7.85 -4.67
N SER A 11 -14.53 8.03 -5.53
CA SER A 11 -15.34 9.26 -5.59
C SER A 11 -16.82 8.89 -5.52
N GLU A 12 -17.27 8.33 -4.41
CA GLU A 12 -18.70 8.21 -4.12
C GLU A 12 -19.07 9.26 -3.08
N LYS A 13 -19.50 10.42 -3.59
CA LYS A 13 -19.91 11.58 -2.81
C LYS A 13 -21.35 11.44 -2.25
N GLU A 14 -21.96 10.26 -2.34
CA GLU A 14 -23.43 10.14 -2.24
C GLU A 14 -23.96 9.19 -1.18
N ARG A 15 -23.15 8.73 -0.20
CA ARG A 15 -23.67 7.76 0.79
C ARG A 15 -23.18 7.91 2.23
N LEU A 16 -23.10 9.14 2.75
CA LEU A 16 -22.81 9.38 4.17
C LEU A 16 -24.04 9.85 4.99
N LEU A 17 -25.25 9.79 4.43
CA LEU A 17 -26.47 10.29 5.10
C LEU A 17 -27.58 9.24 5.30
N GLU A 18 -27.38 7.99 4.90
CA GLU A 18 -28.30 6.92 5.34
C GLU A 18 -27.79 6.39 6.68
N GLU A 19 -28.52 6.66 7.76
CA GLU A 19 -28.30 6.08 9.10
C GLU A 19 -28.63 4.57 9.07
N VAL A 20 -27.85 3.79 8.32
CA VAL A 20 -27.96 2.34 8.31
C VAL A 20 -27.31 1.82 9.59
N PRO A 21 -28.06 1.12 10.47
CA PRO A 21 -27.48 0.54 11.67
C PRO A 21 -26.42 -0.48 11.30
N ILE A 22 -25.29 -0.44 12.01
CA ILE A 22 -24.27 -1.48 11.90
C ILE A 22 -24.81 -2.73 12.59
N VAL A 23 -24.89 -3.83 11.85
CA VAL A 23 -25.36 -5.12 12.36
C VAL A 23 -24.18 -6.02 12.73
N ASP A 24 -24.38 -6.94 13.66
CA ASP A 24 -23.32 -7.83 14.17
C ASP A 24 -22.70 -8.70 13.06
N GLU A 25 -23.48 -9.06 12.04
CA GLU A 25 -23.03 -9.86 10.89
C GLU A 25 -21.99 -9.14 10.03
N GLU A 26 -21.92 -7.81 10.06
CA GLU A 26 -20.89 -7.02 9.36
C GLU A 26 -19.55 -6.99 10.12
N CYS A 27 -19.51 -7.45 11.37
CA CYS A 27 -18.37 -7.31 12.26
C CYS A 27 -17.55 -8.60 12.32
N ASP A 28 -16.42 -8.61 11.63
CA ASP A 28 -15.43 -9.69 11.71
C ASP A 28 -14.64 -9.60 13.03
N ARG A 29 -14.92 -10.54 13.95
CA ARG A 29 -14.30 -10.61 15.28
C ARG A 29 -12.80 -10.91 15.23
N ASP A 30 -12.32 -11.53 14.16
CA ASP A 30 -10.91 -11.90 13.99
C ASP A 30 -10.12 -10.83 13.24
N PHE A 31 -10.77 -9.76 12.77
CA PHE A 31 -10.10 -8.75 11.95
C PHE A 31 -8.96 -8.02 12.67
N ILE A 32 -9.11 -7.74 13.96
CA ILE A 32 -8.02 -7.15 14.78
C ILE A 32 -6.81 -8.09 14.79
N LYS A 33 -7.04 -9.40 14.96
CA LYS A 33 -5.97 -10.39 14.96
C LYS A 33 -5.26 -10.43 13.61
N ALA A 34 -6.02 -10.43 12.51
CA ALA A 34 -5.45 -10.34 11.17
C ALA A 34 -4.61 -9.07 10.97
N ILE A 35 -5.06 -7.91 11.47
CA ILE A 35 -4.30 -6.66 11.42
C ILE A 35 -2.99 -6.77 12.20
N ILE A 36 -3.02 -7.33 13.41
CA ILE A 36 -1.82 -7.51 14.26
C ILE A 36 -0.80 -8.42 13.55
N GLU A 37 -1.25 -9.54 12.99
CA GLU A 37 -0.40 -10.48 12.22
C GLU A 37 0.24 -9.82 10.99
N MET A 38 -0.37 -8.77 10.44
CA MET A 38 0.12 -8.02 9.29
C MET A 38 0.97 -6.79 9.65
N GLY A 39 1.24 -6.56 10.94
CA GLY A 39 2.11 -5.49 11.44
C GLY A 39 1.39 -4.29 12.07
N GLY A 40 0.06 -4.28 12.13
CA GLY A 40 -0.75 -3.20 12.73
C GLY A 40 -1.00 -3.36 14.23
N GLY A 41 0.03 -3.77 14.98
CA GLY A 41 -0.06 -4.28 16.37
C GLY A 41 -0.69 -3.32 17.40
N ASP A 42 -0.74 -2.04 17.10
CA ASP A 42 -1.17 -0.96 18.00
C ASP A 42 -2.61 -0.47 17.72
N VAL A 43 -3.37 -1.15 16.86
CA VAL A 43 -4.75 -0.77 16.52
C VAL A 43 -5.66 -0.62 17.75
N GLN A 44 -5.42 -1.38 18.81
CA GLN A 44 -6.24 -1.37 20.02
C GLN A 44 -5.96 -0.19 20.96
N VAL A 45 -4.79 0.48 20.87
CA VAL A 45 -4.46 1.58 21.80
C VAL A 45 -5.08 2.92 21.40
N CYS A 46 -5.71 2.99 20.21
CA CYS A 46 -6.25 4.24 19.68
C CYS A 46 -7.38 4.80 20.57
N LEU A 47 -7.17 6.01 21.08
CA LEU A 47 -8.13 6.77 21.90
C LEU A 47 -9.15 7.58 21.09
N GLN A 48 -9.16 7.45 19.76
CA GLN A 48 -10.06 8.20 18.87
C GLN A 48 -9.98 9.74 18.96
N CYS A 49 -8.84 10.30 19.38
CA CYS A 49 -8.65 11.76 19.50
C CYS A 49 -8.73 12.54 18.16
N GLY A 50 -8.44 11.89 17.04
CA GLY A 50 -8.57 12.49 15.70
C GLY A 50 -7.38 13.30 15.20
N ASN A 51 -6.28 13.38 15.95
CA ASN A 51 -5.10 14.16 15.53
C ASN A 51 -4.55 13.66 14.18
N CYS A 52 -4.53 12.33 13.98
CA CYS A 52 -4.15 11.70 12.72
C CYS A 52 -4.96 12.21 11.52
N THR A 53 -6.26 12.45 11.68
CA THR A 53 -7.13 13.02 10.65
C THR A 53 -6.80 14.49 10.41
N GLY A 54 -6.54 15.27 11.46
CA GLY A 54 -6.24 16.70 11.37
C GLY A 54 -4.93 17.02 10.65
N VAL A 55 -3.90 16.19 10.84
CA VAL A 55 -2.57 16.38 10.21
C VAL A 55 -2.44 15.71 8.84
N CYS A 56 -3.43 14.90 8.43
CA CYS A 56 -3.35 14.14 7.19
C CYS A 56 -3.75 14.99 5.98
N PRO A 57 -2.85 15.21 4.99
CA PRO A 57 -3.19 15.98 3.80
C PRO A 57 -4.31 15.33 2.98
N VAL A 58 -4.44 14.00 3.05
CA VAL A 58 -5.46 13.23 2.32
C VAL A 58 -6.80 13.33 3.02
N SER A 59 -6.85 13.14 4.34
CA SER A 59 -8.09 13.23 5.11
C SER A 59 -8.70 14.64 5.10
N LEU A 60 -7.88 15.68 4.91
CA LEU A 60 -8.36 17.05 4.75
C LEU A 60 -9.08 17.31 3.42
N LYS A 61 -8.90 16.44 2.42
CA LYS A 61 -9.43 16.61 1.06
C LYS A 61 -10.33 15.47 0.59
N THR A 62 -10.48 14.42 1.39
CA THR A 62 -11.24 13.21 1.05
C THR A 62 -12.05 12.72 2.24
N GLU A 63 -12.95 11.76 2.02
CA GLU A 63 -13.71 11.09 3.09
C GLU A 63 -12.88 10.06 3.87
N ASN A 64 -11.64 9.79 3.45
CA ASN A 64 -10.72 8.87 4.13
C ASN A 64 -10.17 9.49 5.41
N LYS A 65 -10.99 9.52 6.45
CA LYS A 65 -10.59 9.98 7.79
C LYS A 65 -9.88 8.84 8.51
N ILE A 66 -8.57 8.98 8.74
CA ILE A 66 -7.76 7.94 9.40
C ILE A 66 -8.37 7.49 10.73
N ARG A 67 -8.88 8.44 11.53
CA ARG A 67 -9.59 8.13 12.78
C ARG A 67 -10.74 7.13 12.57
N ASN A 68 -11.58 7.36 11.56
CA ASN A 68 -12.72 6.51 11.26
C ASN A 68 -12.26 5.14 10.76
N ILE A 69 -11.22 5.08 9.92
CA ILE A 69 -10.62 3.83 9.45
C ILE A 69 -10.15 2.99 10.65
N ILE A 70 -9.43 3.59 11.60
CA ILE A 70 -9.00 2.90 12.82
C ILE A 70 -10.21 2.37 13.60
N LYS A 71 -11.27 3.19 13.76
CA LYS A 71 -12.46 2.75 14.49
C LYS A 71 -13.17 1.59 13.81
N MET A 72 -13.29 1.64 12.48
CA MET A 72 -13.86 0.55 11.68
C MET A 72 -13.03 -0.74 11.82
N CYS A 73 -11.70 -0.62 11.85
CA CYS A 73 -10.81 -1.76 12.14
C CYS A 73 -11.07 -2.35 13.53
N GLN A 74 -11.18 -1.51 14.57
CA GLN A 74 -11.50 -1.95 15.93
C GLN A 74 -12.89 -2.59 16.05
N MET A 75 -13.82 -2.26 15.16
CA MET A 75 -15.17 -2.82 15.12
C MET A 75 -15.30 -4.06 14.24
N GLY A 76 -14.23 -4.48 13.54
CA GLY A 76 -14.31 -5.61 12.63
C GLY A 76 -14.99 -5.30 11.28
N LEU A 77 -15.17 -4.02 10.94
CA LEU A 77 -15.84 -3.59 9.70
C LEU A 77 -14.89 -3.66 8.49
N LYS A 78 -14.40 -4.87 8.22
CA LYS A 78 -13.37 -5.16 7.22
C LYS A 78 -13.72 -4.65 5.83
N GLU A 79 -14.90 -4.99 5.32
CA GLU A 79 -15.34 -4.61 3.97
C GLU A 79 -15.38 -3.09 3.76
N LYS A 80 -15.64 -2.31 4.82
CA LYS A 80 -15.67 -0.85 4.74
C LYS A 80 -14.28 -0.21 4.65
N VAL A 81 -13.20 -0.93 4.99
CA VAL A 81 -11.84 -0.38 5.01
C VAL A 81 -10.93 -0.86 3.90
N LEU A 82 -11.23 -1.97 3.21
CA LEU A 82 -10.31 -2.59 2.22
C LEU A 82 -10.01 -1.70 1.00
N SER A 83 -10.89 -0.77 0.63
CA SER A 83 -10.67 0.15 -0.51
C SER A 83 -9.85 1.40 -0.14
N THR A 84 -9.75 1.72 1.14
CA THR A 84 -9.10 2.93 1.66
C THR A 84 -7.55 2.94 1.73
N PRO A 85 -6.79 1.83 1.80
CA PRO A 85 -5.37 1.89 2.16
C PRO A 85 -4.47 2.55 1.11
N TRP A 86 -4.88 2.56 -0.16
CA TRP A 86 -4.04 2.97 -1.28
C TRP A 86 -3.96 4.49 -1.46
N VAL A 87 -4.84 5.27 -0.82
CA VAL A 87 -4.73 6.74 -0.84
C VAL A 87 -3.70 7.30 0.15
N CYS A 88 -3.27 6.50 1.13
CA CYS A 88 -2.29 6.92 2.11
C CYS A 88 -0.91 7.08 1.47
N ALA A 89 -0.30 8.25 1.65
CA ALA A 89 1.06 8.51 1.14
C ALA A 89 2.17 8.00 2.07
N THR A 90 1.83 7.26 3.15
CA THR A 90 2.79 6.75 4.16
C THR A 90 3.78 7.83 4.63
N CYS A 91 3.29 9.05 4.86
CA CYS A 91 4.11 10.20 5.23
C CYS A 91 4.42 10.30 6.74
N HIS A 92 3.91 9.36 7.54
CA HIS A 92 4.08 9.24 9.00
C HIS A 92 3.67 10.44 9.87
N ARG A 93 3.13 11.54 9.33
CA ARG A 93 2.60 12.64 10.16
C ARG A 93 1.62 12.19 11.25
N CYS A 94 0.76 11.21 10.95
CA CYS A 94 -0.17 10.67 11.93
C CYS A 94 0.51 9.98 13.12
N TYR A 95 1.69 9.40 12.92
CA TYR A 95 2.48 8.75 13.97
C TYR A 95 3.15 9.79 14.88
N GLU A 96 3.84 10.77 14.28
CA GLU A 96 4.52 11.86 15.01
C GLU A 96 3.59 12.66 15.93
N HIS A 97 2.29 12.68 15.59
CA HIS A 97 1.27 13.43 16.29
C HIS A 97 0.37 12.55 17.16
N CYS A 98 0.62 11.25 17.28
CA CYS A 98 -0.27 10.36 18.02
C CYS A 98 -0.01 10.45 19.54
N PRO A 99 -0.96 10.94 20.37
CA PRO A 99 -0.76 11.01 21.82
C PRO A 99 -0.82 9.63 22.50
N ALA A 100 -1.35 8.62 21.82
CA ALA A 100 -1.45 7.24 22.32
C ALA A 100 -0.25 6.36 21.91
N GLY A 101 0.72 6.91 21.16
CA GLY A 101 1.88 6.15 20.67
C GLY A 101 1.59 5.14 19.55
N MET A 102 0.37 5.12 19.02
CA MET A 102 0.02 4.32 17.83
C MET A 102 0.70 4.89 16.58
N ASN A 103 1.02 4.03 15.63
CA ASN A 103 1.45 4.32 14.27
C ASN A 103 0.34 3.99 13.24
N PRO A 104 -0.57 4.94 12.97
CA PRO A 104 -1.61 4.72 11.96
C PRO A 104 -1.08 4.48 10.55
N ALA A 105 0.14 4.90 10.22
CA ALA A 105 0.70 4.63 8.90
C ALA A 105 0.97 3.12 8.71
N GLU A 106 1.54 2.46 9.72
CA GLU A 106 1.78 1.01 9.71
C GLU A 106 0.47 0.21 9.76
N LEU A 107 -0.55 0.68 10.48
CA LEU A 107 -1.89 0.10 10.37
C LEU A 107 -2.37 0.09 8.91
N ILE A 108 -2.22 1.21 8.20
CA ILE A 108 -2.65 1.28 6.79
C ILE A 108 -1.82 0.35 5.90
N VAL A 109 -0.52 0.17 6.18
CA VAL A 109 0.33 -0.81 5.48
C VAL A 109 -0.16 -2.24 5.76
N ALA A 110 -0.51 -2.56 7.00
CA ALA A 110 -1.11 -3.85 7.36
C ALA A 110 -2.43 -4.10 6.61
N LEU A 111 -3.28 -3.08 6.42
CA LEU A 111 -4.47 -3.22 5.59
C LEU A 111 -4.14 -3.50 4.12
N ARG A 112 -3.08 -2.91 3.55
CA ARG A 112 -2.62 -3.26 2.18
C ARG A 112 -2.22 -4.72 2.08
N HIS A 113 -1.53 -5.24 3.10
CA HIS A 113 -1.15 -6.64 3.19
C HIS A 113 -2.35 -7.58 3.20
N ILE A 114 -3.44 -7.21 3.89
CA ILE A 114 -4.70 -7.96 3.89
C ILE A 114 -5.34 -7.91 2.50
N VAL A 115 -5.50 -6.70 1.93
CA VAL A 115 -6.07 -6.51 0.59
C VAL A 115 -5.34 -7.35 -0.46
N VAL A 116 -4.01 -7.34 -0.47
CA VAL A 116 -3.23 -8.11 -1.45
C VAL A 116 -3.46 -9.61 -1.31
N ARG A 117 -3.58 -10.13 -0.08
CA ARG A 117 -3.78 -11.57 0.17
C ARG A 117 -5.20 -12.04 -0.15
N GLU A 118 -6.20 -11.18 0.04
CA GLU A 118 -7.61 -11.57 -0.11
C GLU A 118 -8.20 -11.19 -1.47
N LEU A 119 -7.85 -10.02 -1.98
CA LEU A 119 -8.40 -9.45 -3.22
C LEU A 119 -7.39 -9.42 -4.36
N GLY A 120 -6.11 -9.70 -4.06
CA GLY A 120 -5.01 -9.61 -5.01
C GLY A 120 -4.37 -8.22 -5.09
N PRO A 121 -3.18 -8.14 -5.70
CA PRO A 121 -2.45 -6.88 -5.83
C PRO A 121 -3.11 -5.92 -6.82
N PRO A 122 -3.06 -4.60 -6.58
CA PRO A 122 -3.39 -3.61 -7.60
C PRO A 122 -2.48 -3.73 -8.83
N PRO A 123 -2.95 -3.41 -10.04
CA PRO A 123 -2.17 -3.55 -11.27
C PRO A 123 -0.82 -2.81 -11.26
N PHE A 124 -0.73 -1.66 -10.59
CA PHE A 124 0.52 -0.91 -10.50
C PHE A 124 1.58 -1.62 -9.64
N VAL A 125 1.17 -2.39 -8.62
CA VAL A 125 2.08 -3.18 -7.79
C VAL A 125 2.65 -4.31 -8.64
N VAL A 126 1.79 -5.03 -9.38
CA VAL A 126 2.23 -6.09 -10.31
C VAL A 126 3.21 -5.57 -11.36
N SER A 127 2.92 -4.41 -11.95
CA SER A 127 3.80 -3.79 -12.95
C SER A 127 5.17 -3.41 -12.38
N ILE A 128 5.21 -2.78 -11.19
CA ILE A 128 6.47 -2.41 -10.55
C ILE A 128 7.26 -3.66 -10.15
N SER A 129 6.60 -4.67 -9.58
CA SER A 129 7.26 -5.92 -9.19
C SER A 129 7.83 -6.68 -10.39
N ASN A 130 7.11 -6.72 -11.52
CA ASN A 130 7.65 -7.26 -12.77
C ASN A 130 8.91 -6.52 -13.25
N ASN A 131 8.92 -5.19 -13.17
CA ASN A 131 10.10 -4.41 -13.52
C ASN A 131 11.28 -4.73 -12.58
N VAL A 132 11.04 -4.82 -11.27
CA VAL A 132 12.08 -5.21 -10.32
C VAL A 132 12.63 -6.60 -10.63
N ALA A 133 11.75 -7.56 -10.93
CA ALA A 133 12.13 -8.94 -11.24
C ALA A 133 12.89 -9.11 -12.58
N ASN A 134 12.61 -8.28 -13.58
CA ASN A 134 13.16 -8.43 -14.94
C ASN A 134 14.25 -7.42 -15.27
N LEU A 135 14.17 -6.22 -14.70
CA LEU A 135 15.07 -5.11 -14.95
C LEU A 135 15.98 -4.83 -13.74
N GLY A 136 15.73 -5.42 -12.57
CA GLY A 136 16.47 -5.11 -11.34
C GLY A 136 16.16 -3.72 -10.77
N GLN A 137 15.11 -3.06 -11.27
CA GLN A 137 14.70 -1.71 -10.89
C GLN A 137 13.21 -1.49 -11.18
N ALA A 138 12.57 -0.58 -10.45
CA ALA A 138 11.13 -0.34 -10.57
C ALA A 138 10.70 0.33 -11.88
N ILE A 139 11.58 1.12 -12.50
CA ILE A 139 11.27 1.97 -13.65
C ILE A 139 12.23 1.62 -14.79
N GLU A 140 11.68 1.40 -15.98
CA GLU A 140 12.47 1.22 -17.20
C GLU A 140 13.15 2.53 -17.62
N ILE A 141 14.42 2.45 -18.02
CA ILE A 141 15.17 3.62 -18.48
C ILE A 141 14.98 3.73 -19.99
N SER A 142 14.32 4.81 -20.41
CA SER A 142 14.17 5.12 -21.84
C SER A 142 15.48 5.59 -22.48
N ASP A 143 15.60 5.40 -23.80
CA ASP A 143 16.73 5.88 -24.61
C ASP A 143 16.96 7.39 -24.44
N LYS A 144 15.88 8.17 -24.27
CA LYS A 144 15.98 9.62 -24.01
C LYS A 144 16.80 9.95 -22.76
N ILE A 145 16.69 9.13 -21.72
CA ILE A 145 17.46 9.30 -20.48
C ILE A 145 18.92 8.88 -20.72
N LEU A 146 19.17 7.80 -21.46
CA LEU A 146 20.54 7.38 -21.80
C LEU A 146 21.25 8.45 -22.65
N ASP A 147 20.56 9.03 -23.62
CA ASP A 147 21.07 10.15 -24.43
C ASP A 147 21.32 11.40 -23.60
N LEU A 148 20.42 11.74 -22.67
CA LEU A 148 20.59 12.88 -21.77
C LEU A 148 21.84 12.69 -20.89
N ARG A 149 22.05 11.49 -20.35
CA ARG A 149 23.22 11.16 -19.53
C ARG A 149 24.51 11.39 -20.29
N LYS A 150 24.60 10.93 -21.55
CA LYS A 150 25.75 11.21 -22.43
C LYS A 150 25.97 12.70 -22.64
N LYS A 151 24.90 13.46 -22.92
CA LYS A 151 24.97 14.92 -23.16
C LYS A 151 25.50 15.70 -21.96
N ILE A 152 25.22 15.24 -20.73
CA ILE A 152 25.69 15.88 -19.50
C ILE A 152 26.99 15.26 -18.95
N GLY A 153 27.66 14.40 -19.73
CA GLY A 153 28.96 13.82 -19.37
C GLY A 153 28.90 12.70 -18.32
N LEU A 154 27.72 12.10 -18.10
CA LEU A 154 27.59 10.92 -17.25
C LEU A 154 27.78 9.62 -18.05
N ASN A 155 28.09 8.54 -17.34
CA ASN A 155 28.09 7.19 -17.90
C ASN A 155 26.74 6.90 -18.58
N GLU A 156 26.78 6.37 -19.80
CA GLU A 156 25.62 6.01 -20.61
C GLU A 156 24.60 5.20 -19.81
N LYS A 157 25.03 4.08 -19.23
CA LYS A 157 24.21 3.29 -18.29
C LYS A 157 24.45 3.76 -16.85
N PRO A 158 23.41 3.87 -16.01
CA PRO A 158 23.52 4.25 -14.60
C PRO A 158 23.99 3.14 -13.66
N PHE A 159 24.24 1.95 -14.18
CA PHE A 159 24.63 0.76 -13.40
C PHE A 159 25.71 -0.03 -14.16
N ASP A 160 26.48 -0.82 -13.43
CA ASP A 160 27.36 -1.83 -14.01
C ASP A 160 26.54 -3.10 -14.29
N GLU A 161 26.57 -3.53 -15.55
CA GLU A 161 25.78 -4.67 -16.05
C GLU A 161 26.09 -5.97 -15.31
N ARG A 162 27.34 -6.18 -14.89
CA ARG A 162 27.74 -7.41 -14.19
C ARG A 162 27.04 -7.53 -12.84
N TYR A 163 26.95 -6.44 -12.10
CA TYR A 163 26.25 -6.41 -10.81
C TYR A 163 24.73 -6.47 -11.02
N ARG A 164 24.20 -5.83 -12.07
CA ARG A 164 22.77 -5.87 -12.39
C ARG A 164 22.29 -7.29 -12.68
N SER A 165 23.00 -8.05 -13.52
CA SER A 165 22.62 -9.45 -13.81
C SER A 165 22.62 -10.32 -12.55
N LYS A 166 23.63 -10.17 -11.68
CA LYS A 166 23.67 -10.86 -10.39
C LYS A 166 22.52 -10.46 -9.47
N ALA A 167 22.27 -9.15 -9.32
CA ALA A 167 21.20 -8.64 -8.48
C ALA A 167 19.82 -9.14 -8.94
N ILE A 168 19.57 -9.24 -10.24
CA ILE A 168 18.32 -9.79 -10.78
C ILE A 168 18.15 -11.27 -10.36
N MET A 169 19.21 -12.08 -10.46
CA MET A 169 19.17 -13.48 -10.01
C MET A 169 18.91 -13.58 -8.50
N ASP A 170 19.57 -12.75 -7.69
CA ASP A 170 19.39 -12.71 -6.23
C ASP A 170 17.95 -12.27 -5.86
N ILE A 171 17.43 -11.24 -6.52
CA ILE A 171 16.04 -10.76 -6.35
C ILE A 171 15.04 -11.88 -6.66
N ARG A 172 15.18 -12.54 -7.81
CA ARG A 172 14.29 -13.65 -8.20
C ARG A 172 14.36 -14.80 -7.21
N THR A 173 15.55 -15.10 -6.69
CA THR A 173 15.76 -16.13 -5.65
C THR A 173 14.99 -15.78 -4.38
N ILE A 174 15.10 -14.53 -3.90
CA ILE A 174 14.36 -14.06 -2.73
C ILE A 174 12.86 -14.12 -2.99
N MET A 175 12.39 -13.63 -4.14
CA MET A 175 10.97 -13.64 -4.49
C MET A 175 10.38 -15.06 -4.46
N ARG A 176 11.08 -16.04 -5.04
CA ARG A 176 10.68 -17.46 -5.00
C ARG A 176 10.69 -18.01 -3.57
N ALA A 177 11.75 -17.73 -2.80
CA ALA A 177 11.89 -18.22 -1.43
C ALA A 177 10.81 -17.67 -0.49
N THR A 178 10.38 -16.42 -0.68
CA THR A 178 9.32 -15.80 0.11
C THR A 178 7.92 -16.06 -0.45
N GLY A 179 7.79 -16.70 -1.63
CA GLY A 179 6.52 -16.87 -2.35
C GLY A 179 5.89 -15.55 -2.82
N TYR A 180 6.69 -14.50 -2.95
CA TYR A 180 6.21 -13.17 -3.35
C TYR A 180 5.73 -13.17 -4.80
N ASP A 181 6.43 -13.90 -5.68
CA ASP A 181 6.07 -14.15 -7.07
C ASP A 181 4.64 -14.70 -7.22
N LYS A 182 4.31 -15.72 -6.42
CA LYS A 182 2.98 -16.33 -6.39
C LYS A 182 1.93 -15.36 -5.82
N LEU A 183 2.28 -14.63 -4.76
CA LEU A 183 1.39 -13.66 -4.13
C LEU A 183 0.96 -12.55 -5.10
N ILE A 184 1.88 -12.06 -5.93
CA ILE A 184 1.61 -10.98 -6.88
C ILE A 184 1.27 -11.45 -8.30
N GLY A 185 1.30 -12.77 -8.55
CA GLY A 185 0.94 -13.37 -9.83
C GLY A 185 1.91 -13.04 -10.96
N ILE A 186 3.22 -13.05 -10.69
CA ILE A 186 4.24 -12.83 -11.72
C ILE A 186 5.00 -14.13 -12.03
N ASP A 187 5.27 -14.36 -13.30
CA ASP A 187 6.15 -15.43 -13.76
C ASP A 187 7.58 -14.90 -13.82
N LEU A 188 8.48 -15.54 -13.07
CA LEU A 188 9.89 -15.16 -13.02
C LEU A 188 10.73 -15.82 -14.13
N GLY A 189 10.10 -16.68 -14.94
CA GLY A 189 10.79 -17.65 -15.81
C GLY A 189 11.51 -18.71 -14.98
N ASP A 190 11.96 -19.78 -15.62
CA ASP A 190 12.83 -20.80 -15.00
C ASP A 190 14.28 -20.29 -14.87
#